data_AF-A0A382HPC7-F1
#
_entry.id   AF-A0A382HPC7-F1
#
_cell.length_a   1.000
_cell.length_b   1.000
_cell.length_c   1.000
_cell.angle_alpha   90.00
_cell.angle_beta   90.00
_cell.angle_gamma   90.00
#
_symmetry.space_group_name_H-M   'P 1'
#
loop_
_entity.id
_entity.type
_entity.pdbx_description
1 polymer ?
#
loop_
_entity_poly.entity_id
_entity_poly.type
_entity_poly.pdbx_seq_one_letter_code
_entity_poly.pdbx_strand_id
1 'polypeptide(L)'
;SINITFINNNNTVEQKLKQLASEMLSGVYPYSRTLWTGGDVSVCLHPPANKLRDNFFPDPDLIVTEYAHELSGMFIALRDIFYEHRLVDARNKYEFFGRLARAAKSAIGYRTSRRYSKSYMLLSVLWEAKKLHLEIESKTLNVIYFAPAGIHAFHLQKYKYLPPDSLFKKVKSWLSTF
;
A
#
# COMPACT_ATOMS: atom_id res chain seq x y z
N SER A 1 -14.48 17.46 -39.98
CA SER A 1 -13.23 17.29 -39.20
C SER A 1 -13.59 16.77 -37.83
N ILE A 2 -13.13 15.57 -37.47
CA ILE A 2 -13.43 14.95 -36.18
C ILE A 2 -12.57 15.65 -35.12
N ASN A 3 -13.19 16.35 -34.18
CA ASN A 3 -12.52 16.87 -32.99
C ASN A 3 -12.22 15.69 -32.07
N ILE A 4 -10.99 15.19 -32.14
CA ILE A 4 -10.45 14.27 -31.15
C ILE A 4 -10.06 15.14 -29.95
N THR A 5 -10.95 15.23 -28.97
CA THR A 5 -10.60 15.76 -27.65
C THR A 5 -9.60 14.78 -27.04
N PHE A 6 -8.32 15.15 -27.01
CA PHE A 6 -7.34 14.48 -26.17
C PHE A 6 -7.78 14.65 -24.73
N ILE A 7 -8.39 13.62 -24.15
CA ILE A 7 -8.63 13.56 -22.71
C ILE A 7 -7.24 13.42 -22.09
N ASN A 8 -6.69 14.53 -21.62
CA ASN A 8 -5.50 14.54 -20.77
C ASN A 8 -5.84 13.79 -19.48
N ASN A 9 -5.56 12.49 -19.42
CA ASN A 9 -5.71 11.65 -18.21
C ASN A 9 -4.60 11.93 -17.18
N ASN A 10 -4.24 13.20 -16.95
CA ASN A 10 -3.26 13.58 -15.93
C ASN A 10 -3.95 13.76 -14.56
N ASN A 11 -4.69 12.76 -14.12
CA ASN A 11 -5.29 12.78 -12.78
C ASN A 11 -4.17 12.87 -11.74
N THR A 12 -4.33 13.73 -10.74
CA THR A 12 -3.39 13.84 -9.62
C THR A 12 -3.33 12.53 -8.82
N VAL A 13 -2.26 12.34 -8.05
CA VAL A 13 -2.16 11.19 -7.13
C VAL A 13 -3.36 11.15 -6.20
N GLU A 14 -3.80 12.29 -5.65
CA GLU A 14 -5.01 12.35 -4.81
C GLU A 14 -6.26 11.87 -5.56
N GLN A 15 -6.47 12.33 -6.81
CA GLN A 15 -7.60 11.89 -7.64
C GLN A 15 -7.59 10.38 -7.87
N LYS A 16 -6.43 9.80 -8.23
CA LYS A 16 -6.28 8.36 -8.45
C LYS A 16 -6.50 7.55 -7.17
N LEU A 17 -6.00 8.03 -6.02
CA LEU A 17 -6.24 7.38 -4.73
C LEU A 17 -7.71 7.44 -4.30
N LYS A 18 -8.41 8.55 -4.58
CA LYS A 18 -9.85 8.67 -4.30
C LYS A 18 -10.68 7.79 -5.21
N GLN A 19 -10.33 7.69 -6.49
CA GLN A 19 -10.95 6.75 -7.40
C GLN A 19 -10.82 5.32 -6.87
N LEU A 20 -9.60 4.91 -6.48
CA LEU A 20 -9.34 3.59 -5.92
C LEU A 20 -10.14 3.33 -4.62
N ALA A 21 -10.26 4.34 -3.74
CA ALA A 21 -11.12 4.26 -2.56
C ALA A 21 -12.60 4.04 -2.92
N SER A 22 -13.11 4.78 -3.90
CA SER A 22 -14.51 4.70 -4.32
C SER A 22 -14.83 3.32 -4.89
N GLU A 23 -13.97 2.80 -5.76
CA GLU A 23 -14.06 1.45 -6.32
C GLU A 23 -14.12 0.39 -5.21
N MET A 24 -13.21 0.44 -4.24
CA MET A 24 -13.20 -0.53 -3.13
C MET A 24 -14.42 -0.43 -2.22
N LEU A 25 -14.94 0.78 -1.98
CA LEU A 25 -16.18 0.95 -1.22
C LEU A 25 -17.42 0.43 -1.96
N SER A 26 -17.37 0.40 -3.30
CA SER A 26 -18.39 -0.21 -4.15
C SER A 26 -18.24 -1.74 -4.30
N GLY A 27 -17.15 -2.31 -3.78
CA GLY A 27 -16.86 -3.74 -3.85
C GLY A 27 -16.00 -4.17 -5.04
N VAL A 28 -15.44 -3.21 -5.79
CA VAL A 28 -14.47 -3.45 -6.86
C VAL A 28 -13.07 -3.34 -6.27
N TYR A 29 -12.31 -4.44 -6.29
CA TYR A 29 -10.98 -4.50 -5.68
C TYR A 29 -9.91 -4.68 -6.75
N PRO A 30 -8.74 -4.05 -6.58
CA PRO A 30 -7.55 -4.40 -7.36
C PRO A 30 -7.25 -5.89 -7.23
N TYR A 31 -6.78 -6.51 -8.30
CA TYR A 31 -6.47 -7.93 -8.33
C TYR A 31 -5.25 -8.17 -9.21
N SER A 32 -4.35 -9.04 -8.76
CA SER A 32 -3.22 -9.52 -9.55
C SER A 32 -3.18 -11.04 -9.56
N ARG A 33 -2.95 -11.63 -10.75
CA ARG A 33 -2.70 -13.08 -10.88
C ARG A 33 -1.38 -13.50 -10.26
N THR A 34 -0.39 -12.60 -10.24
CA THR A 34 0.91 -12.82 -9.62
C THR A 34 0.95 -12.18 -8.23
N LEU A 35 1.64 -12.84 -7.30
CA LEU A 35 1.83 -12.31 -5.95
C LEU A 35 2.95 -11.26 -5.93
N TRP A 36 2.76 -10.24 -5.11
CA TRP A 36 3.71 -9.14 -5.00
C TRP A 36 5.01 -9.57 -4.30
N THR A 37 6.13 -9.21 -4.92
CA THR A 37 7.45 -9.17 -4.30
C THR A 37 8.17 -7.89 -4.74
N GLY A 38 8.64 -7.10 -3.78
CA GLY A 38 9.33 -5.84 -4.06
C GLY A 38 9.43 -4.95 -2.83
N GLY A 39 10.45 -4.08 -2.80
CA GLY A 39 10.67 -3.15 -1.67
C GLY A 39 10.91 -3.85 -0.33
N ASP A 40 11.54 -5.02 -0.35
CA ASP A 40 11.70 -5.93 0.79
C ASP A 40 10.38 -6.34 1.46
N VAL A 41 9.31 -6.43 0.67
CA VAL A 41 8.01 -6.97 1.08
C VAL A 41 7.65 -8.11 0.15
N SER A 42 7.02 -9.16 0.69
CA SER A 42 6.40 -10.21 -0.11
C SER A 42 5.03 -10.58 0.43
N VAL A 43 4.07 -10.72 -0.49
CA VAL A 43 2.70 -11.14 -0.19
C VAL A 43 2.55 -12.62 -0.52
N CYS A 44 2.03 -13.42 0.40
CA CYS A 44 1.93 -14.87 0.24
C CYS A 44 0.56 -15.39 0.67
N LEU A 45 0.07 -16.44 0.02
CA LEU A 45 -1.12 -17.19 0.47
C LEU A 45 -0.81 -18.06 1.69
N HIS A 46 0.41 -18.61 1.73
CA HIS A 46 0.89 -19.47 2.79
C HIS A 46 2.31 -19.05 3.20
N PRO A 47 2.71 -19.27 4.46
CA PRO A 47 4.10 -19.09 4.85
C PRO A 47 4.99 -20.00 3.99
N PRO A 48 6.14 -19.51 3.49
CA PRO A 48 7.07 -20.35 2.76
C PRO A 48 7.69 -21.41 3.67
N ALA A 49 7.95 -22.60 3.14
CA ALA A 49 8.54 -23.71 3.91
C ALA A 49 10.03 -23.48 4.24
N ASN A 50 10.72 -22.70 3.42
CA ASN A 50 12.13 -22.36 3.54
C ASN A 50 12.31 -20.83 3.53
N LYS A 51 13.50 -20.37 3.90
CA LYS A 51 13.90 -18.98 3.67
C LYS A 51 13.72 -18.60 2.20
N LEU A 52 13.34 -17.36 1.95
CA LEU A 52 13.16 -16.84 0.59
C LEU A 52 14.46 -16.34 -0.02
N ARG A 53 15.44 -16.00 0.82
CA ARG A 53 16.75 -15.50 0.40
C ARG A 53 17.88 -16.26 1.09
N ASP A 54 19.02 -16.28 0.43
CA ASP A 54 20.27 -16.80 0.99
C ASP A 54 20.74 -15.94 2.16
N ASN A 55 21.65 -16.47 2.99
CA ASN A 55 22.11 -15.83 4.23
C ASN A 55 22.75 -14.43 4.07
N PHE A 56 23.00 -13.97 2.84
CA PHE A 56 23.54 -12.63 2.55
C PHE A 56 22.50 -11.50 2.66
N PHE A 57 21.21 -11.82 2.51
CA PHE A 57 20.13 -10.83 2.61
C PHE A 57 19.07 -11.30 3.59
N PRO A 58 18.53 -10.40 4.44
CA PRO A 58 17.37 -10.75 5.26
C PRO A 58 16.20 -11.10 4.35
N ASP A 59 15.40 -12.08 4.78
CA ASP A 59 14.12 -12.38 4.15
C ASP A 59 13.25 -11.11 4.12
N PRO A 60 12.44 -10.92 3.06
CA PRO A 60 11.53 -9.79 2.98
C PRO A 60 10.48 -9.87 4.08
N ASP A 61 9.86 -8.73 4.37
CA ASP A 61 8.72 -8.67 5.29
C ASP A 61 7.52 -9.41 4.69
N LEU A 62 7.19 -10.56 5.27
CA LEU A 62 6.15 -11.47 4.77
C LEU A 62 4.76 -11.06 5.23
N ILE A 63 3.83 -10.87 4.30
CA ILE A 63 2.41 -10.68 4.57
C ILE A 63 1.66 -11.93 4.11
N VAL A 64 1.21 -12.74 5.07
CA VAL A 64 0.43 -13.96 4.79
C VAL A 64 -1.05 -13.67 4.97
N THR A 65 -1.85 -13.87 3.91
CA THR A 65 -3.29 -13.58 3.93
C THR A 65 -4.05 -14.38 2.86
N GLU A 66 -5.30 -14.74 3.13
CA GLU A 66 -6.18 -15.37 2.14
C GLU A 66 -6.54 -14.43 0.97
N TYR A 67 -6.37 -13.11 1.15
CA TYR A 67 -6.62 -12.08 0.14
C TYR A 67 -5.34 -11.65 -0.60
N ALA A 68 -4.39 -12.58 -0.77
CA ALA A 68 -3.05 -12.28 -1.28
C ALA A 68 -3.08 -11.67 -2.69
N HIS A 69 -4.01 -12.11 -3.54
CA HIS A 69 -4.13 -11.60 -4.90
C HIS A 69 -4.68 -10.17 -4.94
N GLU A 70 -5.68 -9.85 -4.12
CA GLU A 70 -6.18 -8.49 -4.01
C GLU A 70 -5.16 -7.55 -3.37
N LEU A 71 -4.46 -8.01 -2.34
CA LEU A 71 -3.39 -7.22 -1.72
C LEU A 71 -2.24 -6.97 -2.71
N SER A 72 -1.88 -7.97 -3.52
CA SER A 72 -0.85 -7.82 -4.55
C SER A 72 -1.30 -6.84 -5.64
N GLY A 73 -2.57 -6.93 -6.07
CA GLY A 73 -3.17 -5.94 -6.98
C GLY A 73 -3.14 -4.53 -6.41
N MET A 74 -3.39 -4.39 -5.10
CA MET A 74 -3.32 -3.11 -4.41
C MET A 74 -1.90 -2.53 -4.41
N PHE A 75 -0.89 -3.35 -4.13
CA PHE A 75 0.51 -2.91 -4.17
C PHE A 75 0.94 -2.48 -5.58
N ILE A 76 0.48 -3.19 -6.61
CA ILE A 76 0.73 -2.83 -8.02
C ILE A 76 0.06 -1.49 -8.36
N ALA A 77 -1.24 -1.33 -8.04
CA ALA A 77 -1.96 -0.10 -8.31
C ALA A 77 -1.30 1.11 -7.63
N LEU A 78 -0.88 0.96 -6.37
CA LEU A 78 -0.17 2.01 -5.65
C LEU A 78 1.23 2.26 -6.20
N ARG A 79 1.98 1.23 -6.59
CA ARG A 79 3.26 1.41 -7.28
C ARG A 79 3.06 2.27 -8.52
N ASP A 80 2.11 1.88 -9.38
CA ASP A 80 1.90 2.53 -10.68
C ASP A 80 1.51 4.00 -10.49
N ILE A 81 0.55 4.29 -9.58
CA ILE A 81 0.17 5.66 -9.22
C ILE A 81 1.38 6.48 -8.75
N PHE A 82 2.19 5.97 -7.84
CA PHE A 82 3.29 6.76 -7.26
C PHE A 82 4.51 6.85 -8.18
N TYR A 83 4.75 5.86 -9.04
CA TYR A 83 5.87 5.83 -9.97
C TYR A 83 5.62 6.75 -11.16
N GLU A 84 4.39 6.75 -11.69
CA GLU A 84 3.98 7.65 -12.77
C GLU A 84 4.22 9.13 -12.39
N HIS A 85 3.97 9.48 -11.12
CA HIS A 85 4.19 10.81 -10.59
C HIS A 85 5.58 11.04 -9.97
N ARG A 86 6.52 10.09 -10.13
CA ARG A 86 7.91 10.16 -9.64
C ARG A 86 8.03 10.46 -8.13
N LEU A 87 7.03 10.03 -7.34
CA LEU A 87 7.04 10.22 -5.88
C LEU A 87 7.81 9.10 -5.17
N VAL A 88 7.94 7.93 -5.79
CA VAL A 88 8.69 6.79 -5.25
C VAL A 88 9.85 6.43 -6.17
N ASP A 89 11.03 6.27 -5.58
CA ASP A 89 12.28 5.98 -6.26
C ASP A 89 13.14 4.95 -5.49
N ALA A 90 14.38 4.74 -5.93
CA ALA A 90 15.30 3.80 -5.29
C ALA A 90 15.62 4.13 -3.83
N ARG A 91 15.50 5.40 -3.42
CA ARG A 91 15.86 5.89 -2.07
C ARG A 91 14.73 5.65 -1.07
N ASN A 92 13.48 5.87 -1.48
CA ASN A 92 12.34 5.83 -0.57
C ASN A 92 11.41 4.61 -0.74
N LYS A 93 11.60 3.78 -1.78
CA LYS A 93 10.74 2.60 -2.05
C LYS A 93 10.61 1.64 -0.87
N TYR A 94 11.68 1.43 -0.12
CA TYR A 94 11.68 0.49 1.00
C TYR A 94 10.78 0.98 2.15
N GLU A 95 10.85 2.28 2.49
CA GLU A 95 9.96 2.85 3.50
C GLU A 95 8.51 2.90 3.00
N PHE A 96 8.31 3.25 1.72
CA PHE A 96 7.00 3.27 1.10
C PHE A 96 6.32 1.89 1.20
N PHE A 97 6.92 0.85 0.61
CA PHE A 97 6.33 -0.49 0.63
C PHE A 97 6.31 -1.12 2.03
N GLY A 98 7.32 -0.85 2.86
CA GLY A 98 7.36 -1.31 4.25
C GLY A 98 6.23 -0.74 5.11
N ARG A 99 5.82 0.52 4.89
CA ARG A 99 4.65 1.10 5.58
C ARG A 99 3.34 0.50 5.09
N LEU A 100 3.18 0.29 3.79
CA LEU A 100 2.02 -0.43 3.25
C LEU A 100 1.91 -1.84 3.85
N ALA A 101 3.04 -2.54 3.99
CA ALA A 101 3.09 -3.86 4.61
C ALA A 101 2.65 -3.83 6.09
N ARG A 102 3.19 -2.89 6.87
CA ARG A 102 2.80 -2.70 8.27
C ARG A 102 1.31 -2.38 8.42
N ALA A 103 0.74 -1.58 7.52
CA ALA A 103 -0.69 -1.28 7.51
C ALA A 103 -1.53 -2.53 7.25
N ALA A 104 -1.15 -3.35 6.25
CA ALA A 104 -1.82 -4.61 5.96
C ALA A 104 -1.75 -5.58 7.14
N LYS A 105 -0.55 -5.79 7.72
CA LYS A 105 -0.34 -6.66 8.88
C LYS A 105 -1.13 -6.22 10.09
N SER A 106 -1.13 -4.92 10.39
CA SER A 106 -1.92 -4.39 11.49
C SER A 106 -3.41 -4.67 11.27
N ALA A 107 -3.92 -4.50 10.05
CA ALA A 107 -5.31 -4.76 9.73
C ALA A 107 -5.69 -6.24 9.87
N ILE A 108 -4.80 -7.16 9.45
CA ILE A 108 -4.97 -8.62 9.65
C ILE A 108 -5.07 -8.97 11.14
N GLY A 109 -4.31 -8.28 12.00
CA GLY A 109 -4.33 -8.49 13.45
C GLY A 109 -5.63 -8.04 14.14
N TYR A 110 -6.50 -7.27 13.48
CA TYR A 110 -7.79 -6.87 14.05
C TYR A 110 -8.85 -7.95 13.85
N ARG A 111 -9.57 -8.26 14.94
CA ARG A 111 -10.80 -9.07 14.87
C ARG A 111 -11.90 -8.27 14.18
N THR A 112 -12.16 -8.62 12.92
CA THR A 112 -13.27 -8.11 12.12
C THR A 112 -14.14 -9.28 11.67
N SER A 113 -15.38 -9.02 11.26
CA SER A 113 -16.14 -10.08 10.59
C SER A 113 -15.47 -10.41 9.25
N ARG A 114 -15.55 -11.67 8.82
CA ARG A 114 -14.96 -12.14 7.55
C ARG A 114 -15.44 -11.33 6.33
N ARG A 115 -16.63 -10.73 6.41
CA ARG A 115 -17.16 -9.84 5.35
C ARG A 115 -16.38 -8.53 5.23
N TYR A 116 -15.83 -8.01 6.33
CA TYR A 116 -15.15 -6.72 6.37
C TYR A 116 -13.63 -6.82 6.37
N SER A 117 -13.06 -7.99 6.67
CA SER A 117 -11.60 -8.22 6.76
C SER A 117 -10.86 -7.79 5.49
N LYS A 118 -11.35 -8.18 4.31
CA LYS A 118 -10.75 -7.80 3.03
C LYS A 118 -10.77 -6.29 2.81
N SER A 119 -11.95 -5.68 2.85
CA SER A 119 -12.11 -4.24 2.60
C SER A 119 -11.34 -3.40 3.61
N TYR A 120 -11.36 -3.81 4.89
CA TYR A 120 -10.61 -3.13 5.95
C TYR A 120 -9.10 -3.20 5.71
N MET A 121 -8.57 -4.36 5.32
CA MET A 121 -7.15 -4.52 5.00
C MET A 121 -6.73 -3.62 3.83
N LEU A 122 -7.46 -3.68 2.71
CA LEU A 122 -7.11 -2.91 1.51
C LEU A 122 -7.28 -1.39 1.73
N LEU A 123 -8.31 -0.97 2.45
CA LEU A 123 -8.48 0.45 2.83
C LEU A 123 -7.43 0.93 3.82
N SER A 124 -6.92 0.06 4.70
CA SER A 124 -5.83 0.41 5.61
C SER A 124 -4.55 0.69 4.83
N VAL A 125 -4.26 -0.12 3.81
CA VAL A 125 -3.14 0.07 2.89
C VAL A 125 -3.30 1.36 2.07
N LEU A 126 -4.50 1.61 1.51
CA LEU A 126 -4.78 2.87 0.80
C LEU A 126 -4.59 4.09 1.70
N TRP A 127 -5.10 4.03 2.94
CA TRP A 127 -5.01 5.15 3.87
C TRP A 127 -3.56 5.43 4.27
N GLU A 128 -2.73 4.39 4.38
CA GLU A 128 -1.30 4.56 4.56
C GLU A 128 -0.65 5.24 3.35
N ALA A 129 -1.00 4.84 2.13
CA ALA A 129 -0.53 5.49 0.90
C ALA A 129 -0.94 6.96 0.85
N LYS A 130 -2.16 7.31 1.26
CA LYS A 130 -2.60 8.70 1.38
C LYS A 130 -1.73 9.50 2.35
N LYS A 131 -1.40 8.95 3.52
CA LYS A 131 -0.50 9.62 4.49
C LYS A 131 0.89 9.80 3.89
N LEU A 132 1.43 8.77 3.26
CA LEU A 132 2.72 8.80 2.56
C LEU A 132 2.75 9.89 1.48
N HIS A 133 1.70 10.01 0.66
CA HIS A 133 1.58 11.08 -0.33
C HIS A 133 1.71 12.47 0.33
N LEU A 134 0.94 12.72 1.40
CA LEU A 134 1.02 14.00 2.13
C LEU A 134 2.40 14.26 2.73
N GLU A 135 3.06 13.22 3.25
CA GLU A 135 4.40 13.33 3.83
C GLU A 135 5.48 13.59 2.77
N ILE A 136 5.36 12.99 1.59
CA ILE A 136 6.27 13.22 0.46
C ILE A 136 6.09 14.65 -0.06
N GLU A 137 4.85 15.09 -0.31
CA GLU A 137 4.54 16.45 -0.80
C GLU A 137 5.01 17.53 0.18
N SER A 138 4.82 17.29 1.49
CA SER A 138 5.29 18.20 2.54
C SER A 138 6.78 18.07 2.86
N LYS A 139 7.52 17.16 2.21
CA LYS A 139 8.94 16.86 2.47
C LYS A 139 9.22 16.47 3.93
N THR A 140 8.25 15.85 4.59
CA THR A 140 8.34 15.37 5.98
C THR A 140 8.61 13.89 6.09
N LEU A 141 8.64 13.17 4.96
CA LEU A 141 8.98 11.74 4.95
C LEU A 141 10.44 11.54 5.39
N ASN A 142 10.61 11.01 6.60
CA ASN A 142 11.91 10.65 7.13
C ASN A 142 12.35 9.28 6.58
N VAL A 143 13.26 9.30 5.60
CA VAL A 143 13.86 8.08 5.05
C VAL A 143 15.26 7.92 5.64
N ILE A 144 15.46 6.86 6.42
CA ILE A 144 16.79 6.47 6.90
C ILE A 144 17.24 5.27 6.06
N TYR A 145 18.21 5.48 5.18
CA TYR A 145 18.81 4.43 4.36
C TYR A 145 20.19 4.06 4.90
N PHE A 146 20.36 2.79 5.31
CA PHE A 146 21.67 2.22 5.64
C PHE A 146 21.92 1.01 4.75
N ALA A 147 23.04 1.02 4.02
CA ALA A 147 23.66 -0.18 3.43
C ALA A 147 25.18 0.02 3.47
N PRO A 148 25.99 -0.96 3.94
CA PRO A 148 25.96 -2.33 3.41
C PRO A 148 26.16 -3.41 4.50
N ALA A 149 25.08 -4.02 5.01
CA ALA A 149 25.06 -5.32 5.74
C ALA A 149 23.68 -5.66 6.34
N GLY A 150 22.59 -5.44 5.60
CA GLY A 150 21.31 -6.10 5.92
C GLY A 150 20.55 -5.64 7.17
N ILE A 151 20.86 -4.48 7.76
CA ILE A 151 19.99 -3.89 8.80
C ILE A 151 19.22 -2.72 8.20
N HIS A 152 18.03 -3.03 7.70
CA HIS A 152 17.03 -2.02 7.40
C HIS A 152 16.48 -1.51 8.73
N ALA A 153 17.02 -0.40 9.22
CA ALA A 153 16.40 0.33 10.32
C ALA A 153 15.14 1.02 9.80
N PHE A 154 14.09 0.24 9.54
CA PHE A 154 12.75 0.79 9.42
C PHE A 154 12.45 1.46 10.75
N HIS A 155 12.10 2.74 10.69
CA HIS A 155 11.83 3.49 11.90
C HIS A 155 10.70 2.77 12.66
N LEU A 156 11.01 2.26 13.86
CA LEU A 156 10.07 1.67 14.81
C LEU A 156 9.17 2.77 15.43
N GLN A 157 8.72 3.74 14.63
CA GLN A 157 7.63 4.59 15.03
C GLN A 157 6.46 3.67 15.34
N LYS A 158 5.87 3.82 16.53
CA LYS A 158 4.63 3.13 16.86
C LYS A 158 3.52 3.75 16.02
N TYR A 159 3.26 3.17 14.85
CA TYR A 159 2.13 3.59 14.01
C TYR A 159 0.84 3.12 14.68
N LYS A 160 -0.01 4.08 15.07
CA LYS A 160 -1.35 3.80 15.56
C LYS A 160 -2.31 3.78 14.38
N TYR A 161 -2.74 2.59 13.99
CA TYR A 161 -3.73 2.40 12.93
C TYR A 161 -5.14 2.65 13.46
N LEU A 162 -6.05 3.05 12.56
CA LEU A 162 -7.43 3.36 12.91
C LEU A 162 -8.23 2.06 13.01
N PRO A 163 -9.12 1.92 14.03
CA PRO A 163 -10.09 0.84 14.05
C PRO A 163 -10.99 0.86 12.79
N PRO A 164 -11.60 -0.29 12.41
CA PRO A 164 -12.41 -0.41 11.20
C PRO A 164 -13.42 0.71 10.99
N ASP A 165 -14.38 0.89 11.89
CA ASP A 165 -15.45 1.88 11.72
C ASP A 165 -14.93 3.31 11.58
N SER A 166 -13.87 3.63 12.34
CA SER A 166 -13.19 4.92 12.25
C SER A 166 -12.51 5.11 10.89
N LEU A 167 -11.87 4.07 10.35
CA LEU A 167 -11.25 4.11 9.03
C LEU A 167 -12.31 4.32 7.94
N PHE A 168 -13.37 3.50 7.92
CA PHE A 168 -14.44 3.63 6.91
C PHE A 168 -15.09 5.02 6.95
N LYS A 169 -15.37 5.55 8.14
CA LYS A 169 -15.91 6.91 8.29
C LYS A 169 -14.95 7.96 7.73
N LYS A 170 -13.65 7.86 8.02
CA LYS A 170 -12.65 8.81 7.50
C LYS A 170 -12.49 8.72 5.98
N VAL A 171 -12.48 7.51 5.40
CA VAL A 171 -12.40 7.34 3.95
C VAL A 171 -13.63 7.96 3.27
N LYS A 172 -14.85 7.66 3.75
CA LYS A 172 -16.08 8.25 3.20
C LYS A 172 -16.08 9.77 3.31
N SER A 173 -15.67 10.31 4.45
CA SER A 173 -15.55 11.76 4.64
C SER A 173 -14.49 12.39 3.74
N TRP A 174 -13.38 11.69 3.45
CA TRP A 174 -12.35 12.18 2.53
C TRP A 174 -12.80 12.15 1.07
N LEU A 175 -13.66 11.21 0.69
CA LEU A 175 -14.28 11.19 -0.63
C LEU A 175 -15.30 12.31 -0.84
N SER A 176 -15.98 12.76 0.22
CA SER A 176 -16.98 13.84 0.12
C SER A 176 -16.39 15.25 0.05
N THR A 177 -15.07 15.42 0.18
CA THR A 177 -14.39 16.72 0.00
C THR A 177 -13.93 16.92 -1.44
N PHE A 178 -14.70 16.41 -2.41
CA PHE A 178 -14.46 16.55 -3.85
C PHE A 178 -15.44 17.52 -4.47
#